data_AF-U6MUD4-F1
#
_entry.id   AF-U6MUD4-F1
#
_cell.length_a   1.000
_cell.length_b   1.000
_cell.length_c   1.000
_cell.angle_alpha   90.00
_cell.angle_beta   90.00
_cell.angle_gamma   90.00
#
_symmetry.space_group_name_H-M   'P 1'
#
loop_
_entity.id
_entity.type
_entity.pdbx_description
1 polymer ?
#
loop_
_entity_poly.entity_id
_entity_poly.type
_entity_poly.pdbx_seq_one_letter_code
_entity_poly.pdbx_strand_id
1 'polypeptide(L)'
;CYLKTGEFAQAIDEASAAIKLDEKNSKAWYRRGVARAAFGLLDEARSDLAAAARIDPKNVEIRNELKKCKEKLEEVRKKEKSTFGAIFAKAALYDEKAGVRNLDRCPRVFMNIRVGDKPAKRLVIALYQDTVPRTVENFKSLCVGDKKGKEGNVLSFKQNTFHRIIKGFMAQGGDIDGKGGESIYGPSFEDEAFIDKHLHRGQLSMANAGPNTNSSQFFITFGPTPHLDGKHVVFGEVVEGLELLDDMEEVPTDASDKPEQQQHLQQNLQQQQHLQQQQHLQQQQHLQQQQQLLQQQQQHLQQQQHLQQQISVRLLFGFVSGTAAVPEGPPGAP
;
A
#
# COMPACT_ATOMS: atom_id res chain seq x y z
N CYS A 1 29.03 -42.15 -7.65
CA CYS A 1 27.60 -41.86 -7.39
C CYS A 1 27.57 -40.80 -6.29
N TYR A 2 27.38 -39.53 -6.66
CA TYR A 2 27.49 -38.37 -5.77
C TYR A 2 26.55 -38.41 -4.55
N LEU A 3 25.45 -39.16 -4.64
CA LEU A 3 24.58 -39.46 -3.50
C LEU A 3 25.32 -40.15 -2.33
N LYS A 4 26.32 -40.99 -2.61
CA LYS A 4 27.09 -41.71 -1.59
C LYS A 4 28.21 -40.87 -0.99
N THR A 5 28.69 -39.87 -1.72
CA THR A 5 29.75 -38.96 -1.27
C THR A 5 29.22 -37.72 -0.56
N GLY A 6 27.89 -37.52 -0.54
CA GLY A 6 27.24 -36.36 0.09
C GLY A 6 27.22 -35.10 -0.77
N GLU A 7 27.66 -35.19 -2.03
CA GLU A 7 27.70 -34.08 -2.98
C GLU A 7 26.32 -33.93 -3.66
N PHE A 8 25.32 -33.51 -2.88
CA PHE A 8 23.92 -33.51 -3.32
C PHE A 8 23.63 -32.52 -4.46
N ALA A 9 24.30 -31.38 -4.51
CA ALA A 9 24.13 -30.40 -5.60
C ALA A 9 24.55 -30.98 -6.96
N GLN A 10 25.74 -31.59 -7.02
CA GLN A 10 26.21 -32.24 -8.24
C GLN A 10 25.34 -33.44 -8.62
N ALA A 11 24.85 -34.20 -7.64
CA ALA A 11 23.89 -35.28 -7.88
C ALA A 11 22.57 -34.77 -8.50
N ILE A 12 22.11 -33.57 -8.14
CA ILE A 12 20.91 -32.95 -8.71
C ILE A 12 21.15 -32.51 -10.15
N ASP A 13 22.31 -31.93 -10.45
CA ASP A 13 22.65 -31.43 -11.77
C ASP A 13 22.80 -32.56 -12.79
N GLU A 14 23.53 -33.62 -12.43
CA GLU A 14 23.69 -34.80 -13.29
C GLU A 14 22.36 -35.51 -13.53
N ALA A 15 21.55 -35.67 -12.48
CA ALA A 15 20.24 -36.30 -12.62
C ALA A 15 19.28 -35.42 -13.45
N SER A 16 19.40 -34.10 -13.37
CA SER A 16 18.64 -33.17 -14.22
C SER A 16 19.06 -33.25 -15.68
N ALA A 17 20.36 -33.35 -15.96
CA ALA A 17 20.86 -33.59 -17.31
C ALA A 17 20.36 -34.93 -17.86
N ALA A 18 20.39 -35.99 -17.05
CA ALA A 18 19.90 -37.31 -17.45
C ALA A 18 18.38 -37.32 -17.74
N ILE A 19 17.58 -36.57 -16.99
CA ILE A 19 16.13 -36.41 -17.25
C ILE A 19 15.87 -35.65 -18.54
N LYS A 20 16.66 -34.60 -18.83
CA LYS A 20 16.54 -33.86 -20.10
C LYS A 20 16.83 -34.74 -21.32
N LEU A 21 17.71 -35.73 -21.16
CA LEU A 21 18.05 -36.69 -22.21
C LEU A 21 17.01 -37.80 -22.34
N ASP A 22 16.47 -38.27 -21.21
CA ASP A 22 15.39 -39.27 -21.17
C ASP A 22 14.43 -39.00 -20.02
N GLU A 23 13.29 -38.39 -20.35
CA GLU A 23 12.25 -38.06 -19.38
C GLU A 23 11.57 -39.29 -18.79
N LYS A 24 11.70 -40.46 -19.43
CA LYS A 24 11.16 -41.74 -18.95
C LYS A 24 12.15 -42.52 -18.09
N ASN A 25 13.30 -41.92 -17.75
CA ASN A 25 14.29 -42.56 -16.89
C ASN A 25 13.90 -42.49 -15.40
N SER A 26 13.21 -43.51 -14.89
CA SER A 26 12.77 -43.58 -13.49
C SER A 26 13.92 -43.44 -12.48
N LYS A 27 15.12 -43.94 -12.80
CA LYS A 27 16.29 -43.86 -11.91
C LYS A 27 16.83 -42.43 -11.80
N ALA A 28 16.78 -41.64 -12.86
CA ALA A 28 17.24 -40.26 -12.84
C ALA A 28 16.31 -39.40 -11.97
N TRP A 29 14.99 -39.53 -12.15
CA TRP A 29 13.99 -38.91 -11.28
C TRP A 29 14.15 -39.31 -9.81
N TYR A 30 14.34 -40.61 -9.54
CA TYR A 30 14.57 -41.11 -8.19
C TYR A 30 15.83 -40.51 -7.54
N ARG A 31 16.97 -40.54 -8.24
CA ARG A 31 18.24 -40.00 -7.73
C ARG A 31 18.16 -38.50 -7.43
N ARG A 32 17.50 -37.73 -8.30
CA ARG A 32 17.30 -36.30 -8.07
C ARG A 32 16.40 -36.04 -6.87
N GLY A 33 15.31 -36.81 -6.74
CA GLY A 33 14.41 -36.74 -5.59
C GLY A 33 15.10 -37.03 -4.26
N VAL A 34 15.94 -38.07 -4.20
CA VAL A 34 16.74 -38.40 -3.01
C VAL A 34 17.73 -37.29 -2.68
N ALA A 35 18.45 -36.76 -3.68
CA ALA A 35 19.40 -35.66 -3.47
C ALA A 35 18.71 -34.40 -2.95
N ARG A 36 17.56 -34.03 -3.52
CA ARG A 36 16.75 -32.88 -3.07
C ARG A 36 16.22 -33.07 -1.65
N ALA A 37 15.79 -34.29 -1.29
CA ALA A 37 15.33 -34.59 0.07
C ALA A 37 16.46 -34.47 1.10
N ALA A 38 17.67 -34.89 0.74
CA ALA A 38 18.87 -34.74 1.58
C ALA A 38 19.31 -33.28 1.69
N PHE A 39 19.12 -32.49 0.63
CA PHE A 39 19.42 -31.05 0.59
C PHE A 39 18.37 -30.17 1.30
N GLY A 40 17.19 -30.72 1.63
CA GLY A 40 16.12 -30.00 2.34
C GLY A 40 14.99 -29.47 1.46
N LEU A 41 15.04 -29.70 0.15
CA LEU A 41 14.03 -29.29 -0.83
C LEU A 41 12.90 -30.33 -0.91
N LEU A 42 12.09 -30.42 0.14
CA LEU A 42 11.15 -31.53 0.37
C LEU A 42 9.97 -31.55 -0.63
N ASP A 43 9.49 -30.39 -1.10
CA ASP A 43 8.38 -30.33 -2.05
C ASP A 43 8.81 -30.74 -3.46
N GLU A 44 9.98 -30.29 -3.91
CA GLU A 44 10.61 -30.69 -5.17
C GLU A 44 11.01 -32.16 -5.15
N ALA A 45 11.55 -32.64 -4.01
CA ALA A 45 11.87 -34.05 -3.81
C ALA A 45 10.62 -34.93 -3.93
N ARG A 46 9.50 -34.53 -3.30
CA ARG A 46 8.22 -35.25 -3.43
C ARG A 46 7.76 -35.31 -4.88
N SER A 47 7.88 -34.20 -5.62
CA SER A 47 7.49 -34.13 -7.03
C SER A 47 8.30 -35.09 -7.89
N ASP A 48 9.61 -35.11 -7.71
CA ASP A 48 10.53 -36.00 -8.44
C ASP A 48 10.30 -37.47 -8.10
N LEU A 49 10.13 -37.81 -6.82
CA LEU A 49 9.83 -39.18 -6.39
C LEU A 49 8.45 -39.64 -6.88
N ALA A 50 7.48 -38.74 -7.00
CA ALA A 50 6.17 -39.05 -7.59
C ALA A 50 6.23 -39.21 -9.11
N ALA A 51 7.12 -38.50 -9.80
CA ALA A 51 7.41 -38.75 -11.22
C ALA A 51 8.08 -40.11 -11.42
N ALA A 52 9.08 -40.45 -10.59
CA ALA A 52 9.74 -41.74 -10.60
C ALA A 52 8.75 -42.90 -10.35
N ALA A 53 7.83 -42.75 -9.39
CA ALA A 53 6.81 -43.75 -9.07
C ALA A 53 5.74 -43.91 -10.16
N ARG A 54 5.47 -42.87 -10.96
CA ARG A 54 4.57 -42.96 -12.12
C ARG A 54 5.21 -43.76 -13.26
N ILE A 55 6.52 -43.61 -13.44
CA ILE A 55 7.28 -44.31 -14.47
C ILE A 55 7.52 -45.78 -14.07
N ASP A 56 7.88 -46.03 -12.81
CA ASP A 56 8.13 -47.37 -12.28
C ASP A 56 7.32 -47.63 -10.98
N PRO A 57 6.03 -47.98 -11.10
CA PRO A 57 5.14 -48.13 -9.95
C PRO A 57 5.41 -49.39 -9.11
N LYS A 58 6.11 -50.39 -9.68
CA LYS A 58 6.41 -51.65 -8.98
C LYS A 58 7.61 -51.52 -8.05
N ASN A 59 8.49 -50.55 -8.30
CA ASN A 59 9.68 -50.32 -7.52
C ASN A 59 9.36 -50.03 -6.04
N VAL A 60 9.86 -50.89 -5.16
CA VAL A 60 9.64 -50.80 -3.72
C VAL A 60 10.45 -49.65 -3.12
N GLU A 61 11.65 -49.40 -3.64
CA GLU A 61 12.57 -48.39 -3.13
C GLU A 61 12.03 -46.97 -3.35
N ILE A 62 11.52 -46.69 -4.56
CA ILE A 62 10.89 -45.40 -4.89
C ILE A 62 9.66 -45.16 -4.02
N ARG A 63 8.82 -46.18 -3.81
CA ARG A 63 7.62 -46.07 -2.98
C ARG A 63 7.95 -45.81 -1.50
N ASN A 64 8.93 -46.53 -0.97
CA ASN A 64 9.39 -46.35 0.40
C ASN A 64 9.96 -44.94 0.61
N GLU A 65 10.75 -44.44 -0.33
CA GLU A 65 11.36 -43.12 -0.22
C GLU A 65 10.35 -41.99 -0.41
N LEU A 66 9.39 -42.14 -1.33
CA LEU A 66 8.26 -41.22 -1.46
C LEU A 66 7.41 -41.19 -0.19
N LYS A 67 7.18 -42.34 0.45
CA LYS A 67 6.46 -42.43 1.73
C LYS A 67 7.21 -41.67 2.83
N LYS A 68 8.51 -41.93 3.00
CA LYS A 68 9.35 -41.19 3.96
C LYS A 68 9.36 -39.70 3.70
N CYS A 69 9.48 -39.29 2.43
CA CYS A 69 9.47 -37.87 2.05
C CYS A 69 8.13 -37.21 2.40
N LYS A 70 6.99 -37.89 2.18
CA LYS A 70 5.66 -37.42 2.58
C LYS A 70 5.51 -37.35 4.09
N GLU A 71 5.98 -38.35 4.82
CA GLU A 71 5.94 -38.36 6.29
C GLU A 71 6.79 -37.23 6.87
N LYS A 72 8.00 -37.00 6.34
CA LYS A 72 8.88 -35.90 6.74
C LYS A 72 8.27 -34.54 6.39
N LEU A 73 7.62 -34.41 5.24
CA LEU A 73 6.88 -33.20 4.85
C LEU A 73 5.68 -32.95 5.77
N GLU A 74 4.93 -33.99 6.13
CA GLU A 74 3.81 -33.89 7.08
C GLU A 74 4.30 -33.65 8.51
N GLU A 75 5.46 -34.18 8.90
CA GLU A 75 6.08 -33.88 10.20
C GLU A 75 6.57 -32.44 10.25
N VAL A 76 7.23 -31.95 9.20
CA VAL A 76 7.60 -30.54 9.06
C VAL A 76 6.35 -29.67 9.07
N ARG A 77 5.29 -30.02 8.32
CA ARG A 77 4.01 -29.30 8.33
C ARG A 77 3.24 -29.40 9.64
N LYS A 78 3.36 -30.49 10.39
CA LYS A 78 2.75 -30.66 11.72
C LYS A 78 3.56 -29.91 12.77
N LYS A 79 4.89 -29.89 12.68
CA LYS A 79 5.75 -29.05 13.50
C LYS A 79 5.52 -27.59 13.17
N GLU A 80 5.40 -27.20 11.92
CA GLU A 80 4.93 -25.89 11.49
C GLU A 80 3.54 -25.65 12.07
N LYS A 81 2.51 -26.46 11.80
CA LYS A 81 1.16 -26.27 12.36
C LYS A 81 1.08 -26.34 13.88
N SER A 82 1.97 -27.02 14.58
CA SER A 82 2.00 -27.10 16.05
C SER A 82 2.80 -25.96 16.65
N THR A 83 3.89 -25.54 16.00
CA THR A 83 4.68 -24.36 16.38
C THR A 83 3.88 -23.11 16.04
N PHE A 84 3.41 -22.95 14.80
CA PHE A 84 2.43 -21.94 14.40
C PHE A 84 1.11 -22.08 15.18
N GLY A 85 0.57 -23.28 15.39
CA GLY A 85 -0.69 -23.50 16.12
C GLY A 85 -0.60 -23.18 17.61
N ALA A 86 0.52 -23.48 18.28
CA ALA A 86 0.80 -23.01 19.63
C ALA A 86 1.03 -21.49 19.63
N ILE A 87 1.65 -20.93 18.59
CA ILE A 87 1.71 -19.48 18.36
C ILE A 87 0.31 -18.87 18.09
N PHE A 88 -0.64 -19.59 17.49
CA PHE A 88 -2.03 -19.16 17.24
C PHE A 88 -2.91 -19.29 18.49
N ALA A 89 -2.79 -20.39 19.25
CA ALA A 89 -3.55 -20.61 20.48
C ALA A 89 -3.07 -19.68 21.62
N LYS A 90 -1.77 -19.46 21.74
CA LYS A 90 -1.23 -18.46 22.67
C LYS A 90 -1.61 -17.04 22.25
N ALA A 91 -1.97 -16.81 20.98
CA ALA A 91 -2.43 -15.53 20.47
C ALA A 91 -3.97 -15.41 20.35
N ALA A 92 -4.74 -16.40 20.78
CA ALA A 92 -6.19 -16.26 20.96
C ALA A 92 -6.56 -15.85 22.39
N LEU A 93 -5.60 -15.97 23.33
CA LEU A 93 -5.69 -15.48 24.71
C LEU A 93 -5.05 -14.09 24.90
N TYR A 94 -4.30 -13.60 23.90
CA TYR A 94 -3.90 -12.21 23.72
C TYR A 94 -4.67 -11.68 22.51
N ASP A 95 -5.74 -10.91 22.73
CA ASP A 95 -6.50 -10.27 21.65
C ASP A 95 -5.67 -9.10 21.06
N GLU A 96 -4.58 -9.42 20.34
CA GLU A 96 -3.62 -8.52 19.68
C GLU A 96 -2.44 -9.37 19.12
N LYS A 97 -2.39 -9.68 17.82
CA LYS A 97 -1.19 -10.27 17.18
C LYS A 97 -0.32 -9.17 16.58
N ALA A 98 0.67 -8.73 17.35
CA ALA A 98 1.82 -8.00 16.84
C ALA A 98 2.53 -8.84 15.74
N GLY A 99 2.74 -8.25 14.56
CA GLY A 99 3.88 -8.62 13.72
C GLY A 99 3.70 -8.64 12.20
N VAL A 100 2.48 -8.61 11.66
CA VAL A 100 2.29 -8.35 10.21
C VAL A 100 1.20 -7.30 10.07
N ARG A 101 1.63 -6.05 9.91
CA ARG A 101 0.74 -4.92 9.64
C ARG A 101 0.04 -5.14 8.31
N ASN A 102 -1.27 -4.93 8.27
CA ASN A 102 -2.00 -4.96 7.01
C ASN A 102 -1.77 -3.63 6.26
N LEU A 103 -0.80 -3.62 5.35
CA LEU A 103 -0.40 -2.44 4.57
C LEU A 103 -1.48 -1.91 3.63
N ASP A 104 -2.55 -2.68 3.37
CA ASP A 104 -3.69 -2.19 2.59
C ASP A 104 -4.56 -1.20 3.36
N ARG A 105 -4.46 -1.17 4.68
CA ARG A 105 -5.17 -0.23 5.55
C ARG A 105 -4.35 1.01 5.89
N CYS A 106 -3.06 1.01 5.59
CA CYS A 106 -2.16 2.13 5.88
C CYS A 106 -2.37 3.28 4.90
N PRO A 107 -2.41 4.54 5.38
CA PRO A 107 -2.35 5.70 4.50
C PRO A 107 -1.10 5.66 3.61
N ARG A 108 -1.23 6.11 2.37
CA ARG A 108 -0.14 6.10 1.39
C ARG A 108 0.26 7.51 1.00
N VAL A 109 1.57 7.74 0.91
CA VAL A 109 2.17 8.90 0.28
C VAL A 109 3.08 8.43 -0.85
N PHE A 110 3.39 9.31 -1.78
CA PHE A 110 4.40 9.03 -2.79
C PHE A 110 5.35 10.20 -2.95
N MET A 111 6.53 9.90 -3.49
CA MET A 111 7.54 10.89 -3.85
C MET A 111 8.05 10.54 -5.25
N ASN A 112 8.26 11.55 -6.09
CA ASN A 112 9.00 11.35 -7.32
C ASN A 112 10.45 11.76 -7.05
N ILE A 113 11.38 10.82 -7.19
CA ILE A 113 12.79 11.05 -6.90
C ILE A 113 13.55 11.02 -8.21
N ARG A 114 14.32 12.09 -8.46
CA ARG A 114 15.23 12.18 -9.60
C ARG A 114 16.64 11.91 -9.14
N VAL A 115 17.30 10.93 -9.75
CA VAL A 115 18.69 10.56 -9.45
C VAL A 115 19.58 10.98 -10.62
N GLY A 116 20.43 11.99 -10.40
CA GLY A 116 21.26 12.58 -11.46
C GLY A 116 20.42 13.06 -12.65
N ASP A 117 20.83 12.69 -13.86
CA ASP A 117 20.12 13.06 -15.09
C ASP A 117 18.96 12.14 -15.46
N LYS A 118 18.79 11.01 -14.75
CA LYS A 118 17.73 10.04 -15.04
C LYS A 118 16.34 10.66 -14.87
N PRO A 119 15.30 10.17 -15.59
CA PRO A 119 13.92 10.55 -15.32
C PRO A 119 13.53 10.26 -13.87
N ALA A 120 12.63 11.08 -13.31
CA ALA A 120 12.15 10.86 -11.96
C ALA A 120 11.33 9.55 -11.88
N LYS A 121 11.63 8.71 -10.89
CA LYS A 121 10.86 7.49 -10.58
C LYS A 121 10.00 7.71 -9.35
N ARG A 122 8.88 6.98 -9.26
CA ARG A 122 7.95 7.08 -8.14
C ARG A 122 8.28 6.06 -7.07
N LEU A 123 8.30 6.53 -5.82
CA LEU A 123 8.37 5.73 -4.61
C LEU A 123 7.04 5.88 -3.87
N VAL A 124 6.33 4.79 -3.59
CA VAL A 124 5.08 4.79 -2.81
C VAL A 124 5.35 4.17 -1.44
N ILE A 125 4.88 4.85 -0.39
CA ILE A 125 5.17 4.50 1.00
C ILE A 125 3.86 4.34 1.75
N ALA A 126 3.69 3.19 2.43
CA ALA A 126 2.64 2.96 3.41
C ALA A 126 3.08 3.50 4.78
N LEU A 127 2.21 4.25 5.45
CA LEU A 127 2.49 4.91 6.72
C LEU A 127 1.77 4.24 7.89
N TYR A 128 2.47 4.14 9.02
CA TYR A 128 2.12 3.36 10.20
C TYR A 128 1.18 4.09 11.16
N GLN A 129 0.07 4.60 10.61
CA GLN A 129 -0.88 5.50 11.30
C GLN A 129 -1.48 4.92 12.59
N ASP A 130 -1.62 3.61 12.67
CA ASP A 130 -2.17 2.87 13.81
C ASP A 130 -1.22 2.81 15.01
N THR A 131 0.10 2.88 14.80
CA THR A 131 1.09 2.80 15.87
C THR A 131 1.73 4.14 16.20
N VAL A 132 1.95 4.99 15.20
CA VAL A 132 2.64 6.29 15.36
C VAL A 132 1.90 7.42 14.61
N PRO A 133 0.62 7.70 14.96
CA PRO A 133 -0.22 8.66 14.25
C PRO A 133 0.34 10.08 14.18
N ARG A 134 1.03 10.55 15.22
CA ARG A 134 1.60 11.91 15.26
C ARG A 134 2.80 12.03 14.34
N THR A 135 3.65 11.01 14.31
CA THR A 135 4.81 10.92 13.41
C THR A 135 4.35 10.86 11.94
N VAL A 136 3.31 10.07 11.67
CA VAL A 136 2.71 9.95 10.32
C VAL A 136 2.10 11.27 9.85
N GLU A 137 1.35 11.97 10.70
CA GLU A 137 0.74 13.24 10.32
C GLU A 137 1.80 14.31 10.03
N ASN A 138 2.89 14.36 10.81
CA ASN A 138 4.04 15.23 10.51
C ASN A 138 4.60 14.96 9.12
N PHE A 139 4.94 13.71 8.83
CA PHE A 139 5.54 13.33 7.55
C PHE A 139 4.60 13.59 6.37
N LYS A 140 3.32 13.29 6.54
CA LYS A 140 2.28 13.49 5.52
C LYS A 140 2.08 14.98 5.22
N SER A 141 1.98 15.84 6.24
CA SER A 141 1.89 17.29 6.02
C SER A 141 3.14 17.86 5.34
N LEU A 142 4.34 17.39 5.69
CA LEU A 142 5.58 17.76 5.00
C LEU A 142 5.60 17.27 3.55
N CYS A 143 4.97 16.11 3.27
CA CYS A 143 4.75 15.63 1.90
C CYS A 143 3.75 16.49 1.10
N VAL A 144 2.83 17.19 1.75
CA VAL A 144 1.81 18.03 1.10
C VAL A 144 2.24 19.49 0.98
N GLY A 145 2.91 20.02 2.00
CA GLY A 145 3.22 21.45 2.09
C GLY A 145 2.04 22.30 2.59
N ASP A 146 1.17 21.77 3.45
CA ASP A 146 -0.04 22.45 3.93
C ASP A 146 0.12 23.18 5.27
N LYS A 147 1.31 23.11 5.88
CA LYS A 147 1.63 23.76 7.16
C LYS A 147 2.70 24.85 6.99
N LYS A 148 2.70 25.79 7.94
CA LYS A 148 3.70 26.84 8.05
C LYS A 148 4.58 26.62 9.28
N GLY A 149 5.87 26.90 9.13
CA GLY A 149 6.85 26.87 10.21
C GLY A 149 6.82 28.14 11.04
N LYS A 150 7.71 28.19 12.03
CA LYS A 150 7.86 29.33 12.95
C LYS A 150 8.12 30.65 12.22
N GLU A 151 8.85 30.61 11.11
CA GLU A 151 9.19 31.79 10.31
C GLU A 151 8.13 32.11 9.23
N GLY A 152 7.01 31.39 9.23
CA GLY A 152 5.91 31.55 8.26
C GLY A 152 6.19 30.93 6.89
N ASN A 153 7.36 30.31 6.72
CA ASN A 153 7.73 29.51 5.56
C ASN A 153 6.84 28.26 5.44
N VAL A 154 6.59 27.81 4.21
CA VAL A 154 5.85 26.57 3.96
C VAL A 154 6.75 25.38 4.30
N LEU A 155 6.28 24.49 5.17
CA LEU A 155 7.00 23.28 5.55
C LEU A 155 6.74 22.19 4.50
N SER A 156 7.73 21.89 3.66
CA SER A 156 7.57 20.93 2.55
C SER A 156 8.86 20.23 2.17
N PHE A 157 8.78 18.96 1.78
CA PHE A 157 9.89 18.23 1.14
C PHE A 157 10.10 18.60 -0.34
N LYS A 158 9.30 19.50 -0.91
CA LYS A 158 9.45 19.92 -2.31
C LYS A 158 10.84 20.52 -2.54
N GLN A 159 11.54 20.03 -3.57
CA GLN A 159 12.92 20.43 -3.91
C GLN A 159 13.96 20.11 -2.83
N ASN A 160 13.59 19.35 -1.80
CA ASN A 160 14.56 18.84 -0.85
C ASN A 160 15.45 17.77 -1.52
N THR A 161 16.55 17.40 -0.87
CA THR A 161 17.48 16.41 -1.40
C THR A 161 17.78 15.34 -0.35
N PHE A 162 18.15 14.15 -0.81
CA PHE A 162 18.82 13.19 0.06
C PHE A 162 20.25 13.68 0.25
N HIS A 163 20.52 14.30 1.41
CA HIS A 163 21.78 14.97 1.70
C HIS A 163 22.84 14.00 2.24
N ARG A 164 22.46 12.76 2.56
CA ARG A 164 23.37 11.74 3.05
C ARG A 164 22.94 10.34 2.58
N ILE A 165 23.83 9.60 1.94
CA ILE A 165 23.59 8.24 1.43
C ILE A 165 24.76 7.35 1.83
N ILE A 166 24.46 6.22 2.49
CA ILE A 166 25.47 5.23 2.88
C ILE A 166 25.06 3.88 2.31
N LYS A 167 25.88 3.38 1.38
CA LYS A 167 25.68 2.09 0.74
C LYS A 167 25.57 0.95 1.77
N GLY A 168 24.57 0.09 1.60
CA GLY A 168 24.24 -1.01 2.50
C GLY A 168 23.54 -0.59 3.79
N PHE A 169 23.36 0.70 4.04
CA PHE A 169 22.81 1.22 5.29
C PHE A 169 21.51 1.98 5.07
N MET A 170 21.55 3.22 4.57
CA MET A 170 20.37 4.07 4.42
C MET A 170 20.58 5.27 3.50
N ALA A 171 19.48 5.87 3.06
CA ALA A 171 19.42 7.19 2.45
C ALA A 171 18.62 8.15 3.34
N GLN A 172 19.24 9.26 3.75
CA GLN A 172 18.67 10.27 4.64
C GLN A 172 18.37 11.57 3.88
N GLY A 173 17.17 12.11 4.13
CA GLY A 173 16.67 13.34 3.54
C GLY A 173 15.80 14.12 4.54
N GLY A 174 15.03 15.08 4.05
CA GLY A 174 14.06 15.82 4.86
C GLY A 174 14.64 16.99 5.65
N ASP A 175 15.86 17.44 5.33
CA ASP A 175 16.46 18.65 5.90
C ASP A 175 15.91 19.89 5.17
N ILE A 176 14.66 20.24 5.47
CA ILE A 176 13.86 21.21 4.67
C ILE A 176 14.38 22.65 4.72
N ASP A 177 15.18 23.01 5.71
CA ASP A 177 15.74 24.35 5.92
C ASP A 177 17.28 24.40 5.88
N GLY A 178 17.93 23.24 5.72
CA GLY A 178 19.40 23.10 5.72
C GLY A 178 20.05 23.26 7.09
N LYS A 179 19.26 23.27 8.18
CA LYS A 179 19.71 23.53 9.55
C LYS A 179 19.30 22.43 10.54
N GLY A 180 18.75 21.32 10.06
CA GLY A 180 18.19 20.25 10.90
C GLY A 180 16.69 20.02 10.69
N GLY A 181 16.03 20.89 9.93
CA GLY A 181 14.60 20.83 9.65
C GLY A 181 13.71 21.29 10.81
N GLU A 182 12.42 21.44 10.50
CA GLU A 182 11.36 21.78 11.46
C GLU A 182 10.20 20.78 11.32
N SER A 183 9.49 20.47 12.41
CA SER A 183 8.27 19.67 12.38
C SER A 183 7.02 20.54 12.24
N ILE A 184 5.89 19.96 11.90
CA ILE A 184 4.62 20.70 11.87
C ILE A 184 4.13 21.14 13.27
N TYR A 185 4.78 20.65 14.32
CA TYR A 185 4.47 20.93 15.72
C TYR A 185 5.42 21.94 16.36
N GLY A 186 6.39 22.47 15.60
CA GLY A 186 7.47 23.33 16.07
C GLY A 186 8.86 22.75 15.79
N PRO A 187 9.91 23.20 16.49
CA PRO A 187 11.30 22.82 16.20
C PRO A 187 11.53 21.30 16.22
N SER A 188 10.95 20.60 17.20
CA SER A 188 11.02 19.15 17.32
C SER A 188 9.81 18.57 18.06
N PHE A 189 9.67 17.25 18.03
CA PHE A 189 8.69 16.49 18.80
C PHE A 189 9.28 15.18 19.35
N GLU A 190 8.60 14.63 20.36
CA GLU A 190 9.02 13.45 21.12
C GLU A 190 8.98 12.15 20.29
N ASP A 191 9.71 11.13 20.73
CA ASP A 191 9.61 9.78 20.19
C ASP A 191 8.26 9.19 20.57
N GLU A 192 7.41 8.91 19.58
CA GLU A 192 6.04 8.47 19.85
C GLU A 192 5.96 7.05 20.39
N ALA A 193 6.56 6.09 19.69
CA ALA A 193 6.69 4.71 20.16
C ALA A 193 7.77 3.94 19.36
N PHE A 194 8.39 2.95 20.00
CA PHE A 194 9.35 2.03 19.37
C PHE A 194 8.74 0.64 19.18
N ILE A 195 7.62 0.57 18.44
CA ILE A 195 6.87 -0.68 18.20
C ILE A 195 7.56 -1.53 17.13
N ASP A 196 7.85 -0.94 15.97
CA ASP A 196 8.46 -1.62 14.84
C ASP A 196 9.99 -1.55 14.91
N LYS A 197 10.63 -2.60 14.38
CA LYS A 197 12.09 -2.74 14.30
C LYS A 197 12.58 -2.55 12.88
N HIS A 198 13.86 -2.22 12.74
CA HIS A 198 14.52 -2.04 11.45
C HIS A 198 14.99 -3.38 10.87
N LEU A 199 14.05 -4.17 10.38
CA LEU A 199 14.23 -5.57 9.98
C LEU A 199 14.58 -5.77 8.51
N HIS A 200 14.29 -4.82 7.62
CA HIS A 200 14.48 -5.03 6.18
C HIS A 200 14.70 -3.73 5.39
N ARG A 201 15.05 -3.90 4.10
CA ARG A 201 15.16 -2.83 3.11
C ARG A 201 13.81 -2.14 2.90
N GLY A 202 13.85 -0.83 2.69
CA GLY A 202 12.69 -0.01 2.36
C GLY A 202 11.87 0.46 3.55
N GLN A 203 12.33 0.27 4.79
CA GLN A 203 11.64 0.83 5.96
C GLN A 203 11.96 2.31 6.10
N LEU A 204 10.94 3.09 6.48
CA LEU A 204 11.01 4.52 6.68
C LEU A 204 11.04 4.82 8.18
N SER A 205 12.01 5.64 8.61
CA SER A 205 12.26 5.93 10.02
C SER A 205 12.73 7.37 10.24
N MET A 206 12.43 7.92 11.42
CA MET A 206 12.77 9.31 11.76
C MET A 206 14.25 9.46 12.09
N ALA A 207 14.90 10.46 11.49
CA ALA A 207 16.20 10.91 11.96
C ALA A 207 16.02 11.87 13.14
N ASN A 208 16.93 11.80 14.12
CA ASN A 208 16.94 12.66 15.29
C ASN A 208 18.38 12.96 15.73
N ALA A 209 18.53 13.96 16.60
CA ALA A 209 19.80 14.36 17.22
C ALA A 209 19.90 13.85 18.68
N GLY A 210 19.29 12.69 18.96
CA GLY A 210 19.12 12.14 20.30
C GLY A 210 17.64 11.92 20.66
N PRO A 211 17.36 11.34 21.85
CA PRO A 211 16.00 11.03 22.26
C PRO A 211 15.09 12.26 22.23
N ASN A 212 13.87 12.10 21.72
CA ASN A 212 12.82 13.12 21.66
C ASN A 212 13.16 14.37 20.84
N THR A 213 13.95 14.22 19.77
CA THR A 213 14.35 15.33 18.90
C THR A 213 13.95 15.12 17.43
N ASN A 214 12.79 14.50 17.19
CA ASN A 214 12.28 14.28 15.84
C ASN A 214 11.86 15.63 15.20
N SER A 215 12.17 15.84 13.92
CA SER A 215 11.81 17.06 13.19
C SER A 215 11.16 16.72 11.83
N SER A 216 11.79 17.08 10.71
CA SER A 216 11.40 16.71 9.35
C SER A 216 12.36 15.71 8.70
N GLN A 217 13.56 15.50 9.26
CA GLN A 217 14.52 14.57 8.69
C GLN A 217 14.08 13.11 8.86
N PHE A 218 14.30 12.32 7.83
CA PHE A 218 13.95 10.90 7.77
C PHE A 218 15.02 10.12 7.02
N PHE A 219 15.02 8.80 7.17
CA PHE A 219 15.82 7.92 6.34
C PHE A 219 15.04 6.69 5.88
N ILE A 220 15.43 6.17 4.72
CA ILE A 220 14.95 4.91 4.16
C ILE A 220 16.08 3.90 4.21
N THR A 221 15.82 2.71 4.77
CA THR A 221 16.84 1.68 4.96
C THR A 221 17.16 0.94 3.66
N PHE A 222 18.43 0.59 3.45
CA PHE A 222 18.86 -0.29 2.36
C PHE A 222 18.95 -1.77 2.79
N GLY A 223 18.87 -2.04 4.08
CA GLY A 223 18.85 -3.38 4.66
C GLY A 223 18.44 -3.35 6.13
N PRO A 224 18.55 -4.48 6.86
CA PRO A 224 18.28 -4.52 8.30
C PRO A 224 19.26 -3.65 9.10
N THR A 225 18.76 -2.82 10.01
CA THR A 225 19.59 -1.91 10.83
C THR A 225 19.25 -1.98 12.33
N PRO A 226 19.40 -3.15 12.99
CA PRO A 226 18.92 -3.37 14.36
C PRO A 226 19.62 -2.51 15.42
N HIS A 227 20.78 -1.91 15.11
CA HIS A 227 21.47 -0.99 16.01
C HIS A 227 20.75 0.36 16.21
N LEU A 228 19.75 0.64 15.36
CA LEU A 228 18.84 1.80 15.43
C LEU A 228 17.55 1.52 16.23
N ASP A 229 17.28 0.25 16.56
CA ASP A 229 16.07 -0.13 17.29
C ASP A 229 16.04 0.53 18.68
N GLY A 230 14.86 1.05 19.06
CA GLY A 230 14.67 1.79 20.31
C GLY A 230 15.30 3.18 20.35
N LYS A 231 15.85 3.67 19.22
CA LYS A 231 16.46 5.01 19.10
C LYS A 231 15.81 5.86 18.02
N HIS A 232 15.28 5.23 16.97
CA HIS A 232 14.62 5.89 15.86
C HIS A 232 13.23 5.29 15.66
N VAL A 233 12.23 6.16 15.51
CA VAL A 233 10.83 5.76 15.32
C VAL A 233 10.63 5.30 13.88
N VAL A 234 10.35 4.02 13.68
CA VAL A 234 9.92 3.47 12.37
C VAL A 234 8.45 3.82 12.17
N PHE A 235 8.12 4.42 11.03
CA PHE A 235 6.78 4.95 10.78
C PHE A 235 6.21 4.68 9.38
N GLY A 236 6.89 3.85 8.58
CA GLY A 236 6.37 3.40 7.31
C GLY A 236 7.28 2.41 6.59
N GLU A 237 6.85 1.99 5.42
CA GLU A 237 7.66 1.20 4.49
C GLU A 237 7.30 1.46 3.03
N VAL A 238 8.27 1.30 2.14
CA VAL A 238 8.11 1.38 0.69
C VAL A 238 7.32 0.17 0.21
N VAL A 239 6.22 0.43 -0.50
CA VAL A 239 5.33 -0.59 -1.07
C VAL A 239 5.37 -0.65 -2.60
N GLU A 240 5.82 0.41 -3.26
CA GLU A 240 6.08 0.43 -4.70
C GLU A 240 7.34 1.26 -5.02
N GLY A 241 8.09 0.86 -6.04
CA GLY A 241 9.31 1.55 -6.46
C GLY A 241 10.57 1.15 -5.67
N LEU A 242 10.62 -0.04 -5.08
CA LEU A 242 11.79 -0.54 -4.34
C LEU A 242 13.07 -0.53 -5.19
N GLU A 243 12.96 -0.75 -6.49
CA GLU A 243 14.09 -0.72 -7.45
C GLU A 243 14.75 0.67 -7.58
N LEU A 244 14.06 1.74 -7.19
CA LEU A 244 14.66 3.08 -7.10
C LEU A 244 15.68 3.16 -5.97
N LEU A 245 15.53 2.35 -4.91
CA LEU A 245 16.52 2.32 -3.83
C LEU A 245 17.88 1.82 -4.33
N ASP A 246 17.89 0.91 -5.32
CA ASP A 246 19.14 0.44 -5.94
C ASP A 246 19.84 1.58 -6.69
N ASP A 247 19.08 2.39 -7.43
CA ASP A 247 19.61 3.59 -8.10
C ASP A 247 20.15 4.62 -7.10
N MET A 248 19.47 4.79 -5.95
CA MET A 248 19.88 5.75 -4.94
C MET A 248 21.15 5.31 -4.21
N GLU A 249 21.24 4.02 -3.90
CA GLU A 249 22.33 3.40 -3.15
C GLU A 249 23.66 3.35 -3.90
N GLU A 250 23.61 3.28 -5.23
CA GLU A 250 24.80 3.25 -6.10
C GLU A 250 25.33 4.66 -6.47
N VAL A 251 24.73 5.73 -5.96
CA VAL A 251 25.23 7.08 -6.22
C VAL A 251 26.58 7.32 -5.52
N PRO A 252 27.61 7.81 -6.23
CA PRO A 252 28.87 8.19 -5.62
C PRO A 252 28.68 9.25 -4.54
N THR A 253 29.34 9.04 -3.39
CA THR A 253 29.33 9.97 -2.26
C THR A 253 30.73 10.45 -1.92
N ASP A 254 30.81 11.65 -1.36
CA ASP A 254 32.05 12.20 -0.84
C ASP A 254 32.43 11.60 0.53
N ALA A 255 33.53 12.07 1.12
CA ALA A 255 34.01 11.61 2.43
C ALA A 255 33.06 11.90 3.61
N SER A 256 32.03 12.73 3.41
CA SER A 256 30.98 13.03 4.40
C SER A 256 29.66 12.32 4.08
N ASP A 257 29.69 11.27 3.24
CA ASP A 257 28.54 10.52 2.76
C ASP A 257 27.54 11.37 1.94
N LYS A 258 27.95 12.56 1.47
CA LYS A 258 27.08 13.43 0.69
C LYS A 258 27.12 13.02 -0.78
N PRO A 259 25.97 12.83 -1.45
CA PRO A 259 25.94 12.50 -2.87
C PRO A 259 26.62 13.56 -3.75
N GLU A 260 27.54 13.13 -4.62
CA GLU A 260 28.20 13.99 -5.60
C GLU A 260 27.21 14.49 -6.66
N GLN A 261 26.22 13.66 -6.98
CA GLN A 261 25.09 14.02 -7.84
C GLN A 261 23.88 14.35 -6.98
N GLN A 262 23.29 15.53 -7.19
CA GLN A 262 22.11 15.95 -6.46
C GLN A 262 20.90 15.08 -6.80
N GLN A 263 20.34 14.43 -5.78
CA GLN A 263 19.05 13.76 -5.88
C GLN A 263 17.94 14.71 -5.46
N HIS A 264 17.16 15.19 -6.43
CA HIS A 264 16.08 16.12 -6.16
C HIS A 264 14.79 15.37 -5.87
N LEU A 265 14.18 15.65 -4.72
CA LEU A 265 12.81 15.28 -4.40
C LEU A 265 11.86 16.22 -5.16
N GLN A 266 11.14 15.67 -6.13
CA GLN A 266 10.04 16.36 -6.81
C GLN A 266 8.73 15.97 -6.13
N GLN A 267 8.11 16.91 -5.42
CA GLN A 267 6.72 16.80 -4.94
C GLN A 267 5.72 17.26 -6.00
N ASN A 268 4.43 16.93 -5.96
CA ASN A 268 3.62 15.85 -5.38
C ASN A 268 2.22 16.02 -6.02
N LEU A 269 1.52 14.95 -6.39
CA LEU A 269 0.14 14.99 -6.91
C LEU A 269 -0.80 14.17 -5.99
N GLN A 270 -0.79 14.42 -4.68
CA GLN A 270 -2.01 14.17 -3.88
C GLN A 270 -3.13 15.15 -4.25
N GLN A 271 -2.79 16.27 -4.93
CA GLN A 271 -3.78 17.05 -5.63
C GLN A 271 -4.60 16.17 -6.59
N GLN A 272 -4.09 15.13 -7.26
CA GLN A 272 -4.99 14.42 -8.17
C GLN A 272 -6.13 13.69 -7.46
N GLN A 273 -5.87 12.91 -6.41
CA GLN A 273 -6.95 12.18 -5.73
C GLN A 273 -7.85 13.09 -4.90
N HIS A 274 -7.28 14.06 -4.17
CA HIS A 274 -8.09 14.99 -3.39
C HIS A 274 -8.85 15.99 -4.27
N LEU A 275 -8.25 16.49 -5.36
CA LEU A 275 -8.93 17.35 -6.34
C LEU A 275 -9.91 16.54 -7.19
N GLN A 276 -9.64 15.28 -7.54
CA GLN A 276 -10.64 14.39 -8.16
C GLN A 276 -11.80 14.12 -7.22
N GLN A 277 -11.54 13.89 -5.92
CA GLN A 277 -12.59 13.69 -4.93
C GLN A 277 -13.39 14.97 -4.69
N GLN A 278 -12.75 16.15 -4.64
CA GLN A 278 -13.41 17.44 -4.56
C GLN A 278 -14.21 17.76 -5.83
N GLN A 279 -13.66 17.52 -7.02
CA GLN A 279 -14.35 17.67 -8.30
C GLN A 279 -15.55 16.71 -8.39
N HIS A 280 -15.39 15.48 -7.93
CA HIS A 280 -16.48 14.50 -7.89
C HIS A 280 -17.58 14.93 -6.89
N LEU A 281 -17.22 15.43 -5.71
CA LEU A 281 -18.18 16.00 -4.77
C LEU A 281 -18.90 17.22 -5.35
N GLN A 282 -18.18 18.14 -5.98
CA GLN A 282 -18.78 19.32 -6.63
C GLN A 282 -19.71 18.91 -7.77
N GLN A 283 -19.34 17.90 -8.56
CA GLN A 283 -20.17 17.37 -9.64
C GLN A 283 -21.43 16.70 -9.09
N GLN A 284 -21.33 15.94 -7.99
CA GLN A 284 -22.50 15.35 -7.31
C GLN A 284 -23.45 16.43 -6.76
N GLN A 285 -22.91 17.47 -6.12
CA GLN A 285 -23.72 18.59 -5.61
C GLN A 285 -24.43 19.33 -6.74
N HIS A 286 -23.73 19.57 -7.86
CA HIS A 286 -24.32 20.22 -9.03
C HIS A 286 -25.43 19.36 -9.67
N LEU A 287 -25.21 18.05 -9.79
CA LEU A 287 -26.23 17.10 -10.26
C LEU A 287 -27.46 17.07 -9.35
N GLN A 288 -27.28 17.11 -8.02
CA GLN A 288 -28.39 17.22 -7.07
C GLN A 288 -29.19 18.51 -7.26
N GLN A 289 -28.53 19.65 -7.44
CA GLN A 289 -29.21 20.92 -7.70
C GLN A 289 -29.99 20.90 -9.03
N GLN A 290 -29.41 20.33 -10.09
CA GLN A 290 -30.12 20.18 -11.37
C GLN A 290 -31.35 19.30 -11.24
N GLN A 291 -31.26 18.17 -10.52
CA GLN A 291 -32.42 17.30 -10.29
C GLN A 291 -33.53 18.01 -9.49
N GLN A 292 -33.17 18.80 -8.48
CA GLN A 292 -34.14 19.60 -7.72
C GLN A 292 -34.82 20.64 -8.61
N LEU A 293 -34.06 21.34 -9.46
CA LEU A 293 -34.60 22.32 -10.40
C LEU A 293 -35.54 21.66 -11.42
N LEU A 294 -35.17 20.48 -11.93
CA LEU A 294 -35.99 19.71 -12.86
C LEU A 294 -37.31 19.27 -12.20
N GLN A 295 -37.27 18.80 -10.95
CA GLN A 295 -38.48 18.47 -10.20
C GLN A 295 -39.38 19.69 -10.00
N GLN A 296 -38.82 20.85 -9.67
CA GLN A 296 -39.61 22.10 -9.55
C GLN A 296 -40.26 22.50 -10.87
N GLN A 297 -39.54 22.40 -11.99
CA GLN A 297 -40.11 22.68 -13.31
C GLN A 297 -41.23 21.70 -13.67
N GLN A 298 -41.06 20.40 -13.38
CA GLN A 298 -42.11 19.41 -13.61
C GLN A 298 -43.36 19.68 -12.76
N GLN A 299 -43.18 20.02 -11.48
CA GLN A 299 -44.30 20.39 -10.59
C GLN A 299 -45.02 21.64 -11.12
N HIS A 300 -44.27 22.65 -11.55
CA HIS A 300 -44.84 23.86 -12.12
C HIS A 300 -45.60 23.58 -13.44
N LEU A 301 -45.05 22.73 -14.31
CA LEU A 301 -45.71 22.32 -15.55
C LEU A 301 -47.00 21.54 -15.26
N GLN A 302 -46.97 20.63 -14.27
CA GLN A 302 -48.17 19.91 -13.82
C GLN A 302 -49.23 20.86 -13.25
N GLN A 303 -48.84 21.86 -12.46
CA GLN A 303 -49.77 22.89 -11.99
C GLN A 303 -50.36 23.69 -13.15
N GLN A 304 -49.56 24.08 -14.13
CA GLN A 304 -50.05 24.79 -15.32
C GLN A 304 -51.02 23.93 -16.14
N GLN A 305 -50.70 22.65 -16.37
CA GLN A 305 -51.60 21.72 -17.04
C GLN A 305 -52.91 21.54 -16.26
N HIS A 306 -52.83 21.41 -14.94
CA HIS A 306 -54.01 21.31 -14.09
C HIS A 306 -54.87 22.59 -14.16
N LEU A 307 -54.25 23.76 -14.11
CA LEU A 307 -54.94 25.04 -14.29
C LEU A 307 -55.58 25.16 -15.68
N GLN A 308 -54.88 24.75 -16.74
CA GLN A 308 -55.43 24.74 -18.10
C GLN A 308 -56.63 23.79 -18.23
N GLN A 309 -56.57 22.61 -17.61
CA GLN A 309 -57.71 21.69 -17.55
C GLN A 309 -58.89 22.31 -16.80
N GLN A 310 -58.66 22.93 -15.64
CA GLN A 310 -59.71 23.61 -14.88
C GLN A 310 -60.36 24.76 -15.67
N ILE A 311 -59.56 25.58 -16.38
CA ILE A 311 -60.06 26.66 -17.23
C ILE A 311 -60.87 26.08 -18.41
N SER A 312 -60.38 25.03 -19.07
CA SER A 312 -61.06 24.38 -20.19
C SER A 312 -62.41 23.80 -19.77
N VAL A 313 -62.47 23.14 -18.60
CA VAL A 313 -63.72 22.64 -18.01
C VAL A 313 -64.67 23.80 -17.69
N ARG A 314 -64.19 24.89 -17.08
CA ARG A 314 -65.04 26.08 -16.81
C ARG A 314 -65.58 26.73 -18.09
N LEU A 315 -64.80 26.80 -19.17
CA LEU A 315 -65.28 27.31 -20.46
C LEU A 315 -66.33 26.40 -21.10
N LEU A 316 -66.18 25.07 -20.97
CA LEU A 316 -67.15 24.09 -21.48
C LEU A 316 -68.48 24.11 -20.71
N PHE A 317 -68.47 24.34 -19.39
CA PHE A 317 -69.68 24.34 -18.57
C PHE A 317 -70.26 25.75 -18.30
N GLY A 318 -69.49 26.82 -18.49
CA GLY A 318 -69.92 28.21 -18.31
C GLY A 318 -70.86 28.74 -19.40
N PHE A 319 -71.06 28.00 -20.49
CA PHE A 319 -72.01 28.33 -21.55
C PHE A 319 -73.46 27.87 -21.28
N VAL A 320 -73.76 27.27 -20.11
CA VAL A 320 -75.10 26.72 -19.81
C VAL A 320 -75.97 27.60 -18.90
N SER A 321 -75.50 28.73 -18.39
CA SER A 321 -76.32 29.62 -17.55
C SER A 321 -76.32 31.07 -18.03
N GLY A 322 -77.09 31.32 -19.09
CA GLY A 322 -77.34 32.65 -19.63
C GLY A 322 -78.77 32.78 -20.15
N THR A 323 -79.77 32.59 -19.29
CA THR A 323 -81.15 33.04 -19.57
C THR A 323 -81.35 34.41 -18.95
N ALA A 324 -81.70 35.36 -19.82
CA ALA A 324 -81.81 36.79 -19.61
C ALA A 324 -82.75 37.19 -18.45
N ALA A 325 -82.30 38.16 -17.66
CA ALA A 325 -83.17 38.96 -16.79
C ALA A 325 -83.82 40.07 -17.63
N VAL A 326 -85.17 40.12 -17.60
CA VAL A 326 -86.00 41.18 -18.19
C VAL A 326 -86.16 42.31 -17.16
N PRO A 327 -86.10 43.60 -17.55
CA PRO A 327 -86.37 44.71 -16.64
C PRO A 327 -87.82 45.22 -16.81
N GLU A 328 -88.60 45.23 -15.74
CA GLU A 328 -89.80 46.08 -15.56
C GLU A 328 -89.68 46.65 -14.14
N GLY A 329 -89.69 47.96 -13.86
CA GLY A 329 -90.69 49.00 -14.10
C GLY A 329 -90.92 49.72 -12.74
N PRO A 330 -91.19 51.04 -12.68
CA PRO A 330 -90.87 51.91 -11.52
C PRO A 330 -91.92 51.89 -10.37
N PRO A 331 -91.65 52.51 -9.20
CA PRO A 331 -92.32 52.20 -7.94
C PRO A 331 -93.58 53.06 -7.70
N GLY A 332 -94.59 52.44 -7.08
CA GLY A 332 -95.79 53.13 -6.58
C GLY A 332 -96.08 52.71 -5.13
N ALA A 333 -95.94 53.66 -4.21
CA ALA A 333 -96.49 53.63 -2.85
C ALA A 333 -97.94 54.19 -2.88
N PRO A 334 -98.77 54.05 -1.83
CA PRO A 334 -98.50 54.54 -0.47
C PRO A 334 -98.48 53.46 0.62
#